data_AF-A0A3M1K0V7-F1
#
_entry.id   AF-A0A3M1K0V7-F1
#
_cell.length_a   1.000
_cell.length_b   1.000
_cell.length_c   1.000
_cell.angle_alpha   90.00
_cell.angle_beta   90.00
_cell.angle_gamma   90.00
#
_symmetry.space_group_name_H-M   'P 1'
#
loop_
_entity.id
_entity.type
_entity.pdbx_description
1 polymer ?
#
loop_
_entity_poly.entity_id
_entity_poly.type
_entity_poly.pdbx_seq_one_letter_code
_entity_poly.pdbx_strand_id
1 'polypeptide(L)'
;MSDFRLPWTLAAYRTATRACVPLKIWKLRARAREGREDAARLEERLGHPSTPRPDDPLIWLHAAGVSQAEAALPLIDYLSEAHNVLVTTASVPSAEFI
;
A
#
# COMPACT_ATOMS: atom_id res chain seq x y z
N MET A 1 17.86 -10.95 31.45
CA MET A 1 17.08 -11.55 30.34
C MET A 1 15.65 -11.73 30.83
N SER A 2 14.84 -10.68 30.73
CA SER A 2 13.41 -10.75 31.03
C SER A 2 12.69 -11.38 29.84
N ASP A 3 12.08 -12.55 30.06
CA ASP A 3 11.18 -13.20 29.11
C ASP A 3 10.02 -12.25 28.79
N PHE A 4 10.09 -11.55 27.66
CA PHE A 4 8.94 -10.85 27.08
C PHE A 4 7.96 -11.89 26.53
N ARG A 5 7.29 -12.64 27.41
CA ARG A 5 6.10 -13.39 27.04
C ARG A 5 5.04 -12.36 26.63
N LEU A 6 4.79 -12.27 25.32
CA LEU A 6 3.71 -11.46 24.78
C LEU A 6 2.44 -11.74 25.60
N PRO A 7 1.77 -10.72 26.15
CA PRO A 7 0.56 -10.93 26.93
C PRO A 7 -0.44 -11.71 26.08
N TRP A 8 -1.09 -12.71 26.67
CA TRP A 8 -1.98 -13.64 25.95
C TRP A 8 -3.09 -12.91 25.18
N THR A 9 -3.49 -11.72 25.64
CA THR A 9 -4.41 -10.81 24.97
C THR A 9 -3.88 -10.35 23.61
N LEU A 10 -2.59 -10.03 23.51
CA LEU A 10 -1.93 -9.64 22.26
C LEU A 10 -1.75 -10.85 21.33
N ALA A 11 -1.47 -12.03 21.88
CA ALA A 11 -1.42 -13.25 21.08
C ALA A 11 -2.80 -13.58 20.47
N ALA A 12 -3.85 -13.55 21.28
CA ALA A 12 -5.24 -13.74 20.85
C ALA A 12 -5.69 -12.67 19.84
N TYR A 13 -5.34 -11.41 20.06
CA TYR A 13 -5.62 -10.32 19.12
C TYR A 13 -4.95 -10.54 17.76
N ARG A 14 -3.67 -10.95 17.76
CA ARG A 14 -2.92 -11.23 16.52
C ARG A 14 -3.48 -12.44 15.78
N THR A 15 -3.84 -13.51 16.47
CA THR A 15 -4.41 -14.71 15.83
C THR A 15 -5.81 -14.42 15.27
N ALA A 16 -6.67 -13.73 16.03
CA ALA A 16 -7.98 -13.31 15.55
C ALA A 16 -7.86 -12.37 14.33
N THR A 17 -6.95 -11.39 14.37
CA THR A 17 -6.73 -10.49 13.24
C THR A 17 -6.20 -11.23 12.00
N ARG A 18 -5.32 -12.23 12.18
CA ARG A 18 -4.84 -13.09 11.10
C ARG A 18 -5.93 -13.98 10.53
N ALA A 19 -6.81 -14.54 11.37
CA ALA A 19 -7.95 -15.33 10.93
C ALA A 19 -8.94 -14.51 10.07
N CYS A 20 -8.98 -13.19 10.26
CA CYS A 20 -9.79 -12.27 9.45
C CYS A 20 -9.16 -11.88 8.09
N VAL A 21 -7.93 -12.31 7.78
CA VAL A 21 -7.27 -12.03 6.48
C VAL A 21 -8.08 -12.51 5.27
N PRO A 22 -8.59 -13.76 5.19
CA PRO A 22 -9.39 -14.21 4.04
C PRO A 22 -10.65 -13.36 3.80
N LEU A 23 -11.30 -12.88 4.87
CA LEU A 23 -12.45 -11.97 4.79
C LEU A 23 -12.07 -10.63 4.13
N LYS A 24 -10.89 -10.09 4.46
CA LYS A 24 -10.36 -8.89 3.80
C LYS A 24 -10.11 -9.11 2.31
N ILE A 25 -9.51 -10.23 1.94
CA ILE A 25 -9.24 -10.58 0.52
C ILE A 25 -10.55 -10.71 -0.25
N TRP A 26 -11.55 -11.37 0.33
CA TRP A 26 -12.86 -11.51 -0.29
C TRP A 26 -13.54 -10.14 -0.50
N LYS A 27 -13.53 -9.28 0.52
CA LYS A 27 -14.08 -7.92 0.42
C LYS A 27 -13.35 -7.07 -0.62
N LEU A 28 -12.03 -7.21 -0.74
CA LEU A 28 -11.23 -6.52 -1.74
C LEU A 28 -11.62 -6.95 -3.16
N ARG A 29 -11.76 -8.26 -3.40
CA ARG A 29 -12.22 -8.81 -4.69
C ARG A 29 -13.66 -8.38 -5.03
N ALA A 30 -14.55 -8.30 -4.04
CA ALA A 30 -15.90 -7.79 -4.24
C ALA A 30 -15.89 -6.32 -4.66
N ARG A 31 -15.09 -5.46 -3.99
CA ARG A 31 -14.95 -4.04 -4.35
C ARG A 31 -14.37 -3.82 -5.75
N ALA A 32 -13.47 -4.68 -6.21
CA ALA A 32 -12.97 -4.62 -7.59
C ALA A 32 -14.05 -4.97 -8.61
N ARG A 33 -14.92 -5.95 -8.31
CA ARG A 33 -16.09 -6.24 -9.17
C ARG A 33 -17.10 -5.07 -9.21
N GLU A 34 -17.15 -4.28 -8.15
CA GLU A 34 -17.95 -3.04 -8.09
C GLU A 34 -17.29 -1.84 -8.80
N GLY A 35 -16.11 -2.02 -9.42
CA GLY A 35 -15.37 -0.94 -10.10
C GLY A 35 -14.75 0.09 -9.15
N ARG A 36 -14.72 -0.18 -7.85
CA ARG A 36 -14.13 0.72 -6.84
C ARG A 36 -12.63 0.55 -6.68
N GLU A 37 -12.06 -0.45 -7.35
CA GLU A 37 -10.64 -0.82 -7.32
C GLU A 37 -10.22 -1.29 -8.70
N ASP A 38 -8.96 -1.05 -9.05
CA ASP A 38 -8.36 -1.60 -10.26
C ASP A 38 -8.11 -3.11 -10.08
N ALA A 39 -8.81 -3.93 -10.85
CA ALA A 39 -8.70 -5.38 -10.81
C ALA A 39 -7.31 -5.87 -11.24
N ALA A 40 -6.60 -5.13 -12.10
CA ALA A 40 -5.26 -5.47 -12.55
C ALA A 40 -4.20 -5.21 -11.47
N ARG A 41 -4.47 -4.31 -10.52
CA ARG A 41 -3.56 -3.90 -9.43
C ARG A 41 -3.97 -4.42 -8.06
N LEU A 42 -4.88 -5.40 -8.01
CA LEU A 42 -5.40 -5.93 -6.75
C LEU A 42 -4.31 -6.57 -5.88
N GLU A 43 -3.33 -7.19 -6.54
CA GLU A 43 -2.19 -7.86 -5.90
C GLU A 43 -1.28 -6.86 -5.16
N GLU A 44 -1.16 -5.62 -5.65
CA GLU A 44 -0.38 -4.57 -4.96
C GLU A 44 -0.96 -4.29 -3.56
N ARG A 45 -2.29 -4.35 -3.41
CA ARG A 45 -2.97 -4.19 -2.11
C ARG A 45 -2.79 -5.37 -1.17
N LEU A 46 -2.40 -6.52 -1.70
CA LEU A 46 -2.01 -7.69 -0.91
C LEU A 46 -0.53 -7.66 -0.53
N GLY A 47 0.21 -6.62 -0.93
CA GLY A 47 1.66 -6.52 -0.71
C GLY A 47 2.48 -7.32 -1.72
N HIS A 48 1.88 -7.69 -2.85
CA HIS A 48 2.55 -8.29 -3.98
C HIS A 48 2.80 -7.20 -5.03
N PRO A 49 3.96 -6.52 -5.00
CA PRO A 49 4.26 -5.46 -5.95
C PRO A 49 4.35 -6.03 -7.36
N SER A 50 3.86 -5.28 -8.34
CA SER A 50 3.92 -5.60 -9.77
C SER A 50 5.35 -5.55 -10.34
N THR A 51 6.25 -4.83 -9.66
CA THR A 51 7.65 -4.64 -10.05
C THR A 51 8.57 -5.06 -8.91
N PRO A 52 9.71 -5.74 -9.18
CA PRO A 52 10.69 -6.03 -8.15
C PRO A 52 11.21 -4.74 -7.51
N ARG A 53 11.51 -4.80 -6.21
CA ARG A 53 12.12 -3.68 -5.51
C ARG A 53 13.53 -3.42 -6.10
N PRO A 54 13.87 -2.18 -6.47
CA PRO A 54 15.21 -1.84 -6.92
C PRO A 54 16.22 -2.01 -5.78
N ASP A 55 17.46 -2.37 -6.14
CA ASP A 55 18.55 -2.56 -5.17
C ASP A 55 19.06 -1.23 -4.58
N ASP A 56 18.85 -0.14 -5.30
CA ASP A 56 19.21 1.23 -4.92
C ASP A 56 18.23 1.86 -3.91
N PRO A 57 18.59 3.00 -3.28
CA PRO A 57 17.70 3.73 -2.40
C PRO A 57 16.35 4.05 -3.05
N LEU A 58 15.28 3.67 -2.35
CA LEU A 58 13.89 3.88 -2.76
C LEU A 58 13.25 4.94 -1.87
N ILE A 59 12.84 6.06 -2.47
CA ILE A 59 12.12 7.13 -1.78
C ILE A 59 10.63 6.84 -1.87
N TRP A 60 9.95 6.68 -0.73
CA TRP A 60 8.51 6.45 -0.70
C TRP A 60 7.76 7.76 -0.39
N LEU A 61 6.91 8.17 -1.33
CA LEU A 61 5.99 9.30 -1.18
C LEU A 61 4.55 8.79 -1.10
N HIS A 62 3.81 9.28 -0.11
CA HIS A 62 2.40 8.94 0.09
C HIS A 62 1.52 10.18 -0.05
N ALA A 63 0.55 10.12 -0.97
CA ALA A 63 -0.46 11.16 -1.15
C ALA A 63 -1.83 10.65 -0.68
N ALA A 64 -2.42 11.35 0.30
CA ALA A 64 -3.72 10.98 0.85
C ALA A 64 -4.90 11.34 -0.07
N GLY A 65 -4.67 12.16 -1.11
CA GLY A 65 -5.70 12.57 -2.06
C GLY A 65 -5.14 13.31 -3.27
N VAL A 66 -6.02 13.69 -4.20
CA VAL A 66 -5.66 14.26 -5.51
C VAL A 66 -4.84 15.53 -5.39
N SER A 67 -5.22 16.47 -4.52
CA SER A 67 -4.47 17.73 -4.36
C SER A 67 -3.06 17.55 -3.81
N GLN A 68 -2.83 16.53 -2.97
CA GLN A 68 -1.49 16.22 -2.47
C GLN A 68 -0.64 15.53 -3.54
N ALA A 69 -1.25 14.66 -4.36
CA ALA A 69 -0.59 14.05 -5.51
C ALA A 69 -0.15 15.12 -6.52
N GLU A 70 -1.05 16.03 -6.88
CA GLU A 70 -0.77 17.13 -7.81
C GLU A 70 0.33 18.07 -7.28
N ALA A 71 0.26 18.46 -6.01
CA ALA A 71 1.29 19.28 -5.39
C ALA A 71 2.66 18.57 -5.30
N ALA A 72 2.69 17.24 -5.30
CA ALA A 72 3.90 16.46 -5.22
C ALA A 72 4.57 16.21 -6.59
N LEU A 73 3.89 16.45 -7.72
CA LEU A 73 4.43 16.16 -9.05
C LEU A 73 5.82 16.80 -9.31
N PRO A 74 6.05 18.10 -9.05
CA PRO A 74 7.38 18.69 -9.30
C PRO A 74 8.48 18.08 -8.42
N LEU A 75 8.11 17.62 -7.22
CA LEU A 75 9.03 16.95 -6.31
C LEU A 75 9.32 15.52 -6.77
N ILE A 76 8.30 14.80 -7.24
CA ILE A 76 8.43 13.47 -7.82
C ILE A 76 9.36 13.53 -9.04
N ASP A 77 9.14 14.47 -9.95
CA ASP A 77 9.96 14.68 -11.15
C ASP A 77 11.43 14.91 -10.74
N TYR A 78 11.68 15.89 -9.88
CA TYR A 78 13.05 16.19 -9.41
C TYR A 78 13.74 15.00 -8.74
N LEU A 79 13.03 14.25 -7.88
CA LEU A 79 13.62 13.11 -7.19
C LEU A 79 13.88 11.93 -8.14
N SER A 80 13.02 11.75 -9.13
CA SER A 80 13.11 10.67 -10.12
C SER A 80 14.34 10.78 -11.03
N GLU A 81 14.95 11.97 -11.14
CA GLU A 81 16.18 12.17 -11.91
C GLU A 81 17.38 11.39 -11.36
N ALA A 82 17.41 11.13 -10.05
CA ALA A 82 18.56 10.54 -9.37
C ALA A 82 18.22 9.36 -8.45
N HIS A 83 16.93 9.11 -8.16
CA HIS A 83 16.50 8.10 -7.21
C HIS A 83 15.29 7.33 -7.73
N ASN A 84 15.13 6.09 -7.24
CA ASN A 84 13.89 5.36 -7.44
C ASN A 84 12.82 5.94 -6.52
N VAL A 85 11.66 6.31 -7.07
CA VAL A 85 10.55 6.88 -6.30
C VAL A 85 9.34 5.95 -6.37
N LEU A 86 8.86 5.51 -5.21
CA LEU A 86 7.58 4.82 -5.08
C LEU A 86 6.54 5.84 -4.64
N VAL A 87 5.49 6.01 -5.43
CA VAL A 87 4.35 6.87 -5.07
C VAL A 87 3.14 5.99 -4.76
N THR A 88 2.54 6.18 -3.59
CA THR A 88 1.27 5.52 -3.23
C THR A 88 0.18 6.55 -3.00
N THR A 89 -1.00 6.31 -3.56
CA THR A 89 -2.16 7.18 -3.40
C THR A 89 -3.31 6.45 -2.72
N ALA A 90 -4.11 7.17 -1.93
CA ALA A 90 -5.26 6.59 -1.24
C ALA A 90 -6.51 6.46 -2.15
N SER A 91 -6.53 7.09 -3.33
CA SER A 91 -7.70 7.13 -4.21
C SER A 91 -7.35 6.85 -5.67
N VAL A 92 -8.20 6.08 -6.35
CA VAL A 92 -8.06 5.72 -7.77
C VAL A 92 -7.90 6.94 -8.68
N PRO A 93 -8.68 8.03 -8.53
CA PRO A 93 -8.49 9.22 -9.38
C PRO A 93 -7.09 9.80 -9.26
N SER A 94 -6.46 9.74 -8.07
CA SER A 94 -5.10 10.24 -7.89
C SER A 94 -4.04 9.38 -8.57
N ALA A 95 -4.30 8.10 -8.81
CA ALA A 95 -3.37 7.20 -9.49
C ALA A 95 -3.39 7.36 -11.02
N GLU A 96 -4.39 8.04 -11.60
CA GLU A 96 -4.44 8.34 -13.04
C GLU A 96 -3.68 9.62 -13.40
N PHE A 97 -3.39 10.49 -12.42
CA PHE A 97 -2.68 11.76 -12.63
C PHE A 97 -1.15 11.67 -12.47
N ILE A 98 -0.65 10.60 -11.85
CA ILE A 98 0.78 10.34 -11.62
C ILE A 98 1.19 9.20 -12.55
#